data_AF-M5W0J0-F1
#
_entry.id   AF-M5W0J0-F1
#
_cell.length_a   1.000
_cell.length_b   1.000
_cell.length_c   1.000
_cell.angle_alpha   90.00
_cell.angle_beta   90.00
_cell.angle_gamma   90.00
#
_symmetry.space_group_name_H-M   'P 1'
#
loop_
_entity.id
_entity.type
_entity.pdbx_description
1 polymer ?
#
loop_
_entity_poly.entity_id
_entity_poly.type
_entity_poly.pdbx_seq_one_letter_code
_entity_poly.pdbx_strand_id
1 'polypeptide(L)'
;MAALATAEACDTNTALLGSGDLRVLPPIFQIYGQCRAFSGPIVTLKVFEDNILVRQLLETRGEGRVLVIDGGGSMRCALVGGNLGQLAQNMGWAGIVVNGCIRDVDEINGCDIGVRALASHPVKSSKKGIGEKHIPINIAGTLIREGEWLYADSDGILISTSELSL
;
A
#
# COMPACT_ATOMS: atom_id res chain seq x y z
N MET A 1 18.76 -10.94 6.05
CA MET A 1 18.13 -9.74 5.44
C MET A 1 18.27 -8.64 6.46
N ALA A 2 18.94 -7.53 6.12
CA ALA A 2 18.93 -6.35 6.98
C ALA A 2 17.46 -5.99 7.25
N ALA A 3 17.14 -5.70 8.52
CA ALA A 3 15.78 -5.34 8.88
C ALA A 3 15.48 -4.00 8.19
N LEU A 4 14.43 -3.97 7.37
CA LEU A 4 13.94 -2.73 6.78
C LEU A 4 13.66 -1.71 7.90
N ALA A 5 14.41 -0.62 7.92
CA ALA A 5 14.24 0.49 8.86
C ALA A 5 14.13 1.80 8.08
N THR A 6 12.93 2.39 8.04
CA THR A 6 12.65 3.60 7.25
C THR A 6 13.39 4.82 7.81
N ALA A 7 13.58 4.90 9.12
CA ALA A 7 14.37 5.96 9.74
C ALA A 7 15.84 5.96 9.28
N GLU A 8 16.49 4.80 9.30
CA GLU A 8 17.88 4.64 8.82
C GLU A 8 17.99 4.88 7.31
N ALA A 9 16.98 4.44 6.53
CA ALA A 9 16.89 4.74 5.11
C ALA A 9 16.83 6.26 4.85
N CYS A 10 16.09 7.01 5.65
CA CYS A 10 16.05 8.47 5.57
C CYS A 10 17.41 9.11 5.91
N ASP A 11 18.04 8.70 7.01
CA ASP A 11 19.33 9.24 7.47
C ASP A 11 20.45 9.00 6.44
N THR A 12 20.46 7.82 5.82
CA THR A 12 21.46 7.45 4.81
C THR A 12 21.21 8.11 3.45
N ASN A 13 19.96 8.48 3.14
CA ASN A 13 19.55 8.99 1.82
C ASN A 13 19.05 10.44 1.86
N THR A 14 19.62 11.28 2.72
CA THR A 14 19.26 12.70 2.85
C THR A 14 19.31 13.49 1.54
N ALA A 15 20.26 13.17 0.65
CA ALA A 15 20.32 13.79 -0.68
C ALA A 15 19.09 13.47 -1.54
N LEU A 16 18.58 12.24 -1.48
CA LEU A 16 17.37 11.81 -2.20
C LEU A 16 16.10 12.43 -1.60
N LEU A 17 16.07 12.66 -0.28
CA LEU A 17 15.01 13.44 0.35
C LEU A 17 15.00 14.89 -0.16
N GLY A 18 16.18 15.50 -0.28
CA GLY A 18 16.34 16.86 -0.78
C GLY A 18 15.97 17.02 -2.26
N SER A 19 16.27 16.02 -3.11
CA SER A 19 15.88 16.03 -4.53
C SER A 19 14.42 15.66 -4.76
N GLY A 20 13.77 15.03 -3.79
CA GLY A 20 12.43 14.47 -3.92
C GLY A 20 12.40 13.11 -4.61
N ASP A 21 13.54 12.45 -4.81
CA ASP A 21 13.63 11.07 -5.30
C ASP A 21 13.25 10.04 -4.23
N LEU A 22 13.48 10.38 -2.96
CA LEU A 22 12.93 9.70 -1.80
C LEU A 22 11.87 10.62 -1.15
N ARG A 23 10.67 10.10 -0.94
CA ARG A 23 9.52 10.86 -0.46
C ARG A 23 8.88 10.14 0.71
N VAL A 24 8.53 10.89 1.76
CA VAL A 24 7.83 10.36 2.93
C VAL A 24 6.34 10.61 2.73
N LEU A 25 5.51 9.58 2.88
CA LEU A 25 4.05 9.79 2.94
C LEU A 25 3.65 10.41 4.29
N PRO A 26 2.58 11.22 4.33
CA PRO A 26 2.07 11.74 5.59
C PRO A 26 1.71 10.60 6.58
N PRO A 27 1.88 10.82 7.89
CA PRO A 27 1.66 9.80 8.93
C PRO A 27 0.18 9.61 9.25
N ILE A 28 -0.63 9.32 8.22
CA ILE A 28 -2.10 9.15 8.30
C ILE A 28 -2.54 7.68 8.18
N PHE A 29 -1.58 6.77 7.99
CA PHE A 29 -1.84 5.35 7.78
C PHE A 29 -1.72 4.55 9.07
N GLN A 30 -2.72 3.72 9.34
CA GLN A 30 -2.70 2.73 10.40
C GLN A 30 -2.10 1.42 9.89
N ILE A 31 -1.55 0.64 10.83
CA ILE A 31 -0.86 -0.62 10.58
C ILE A 31 -1.83 -1.78 10.75
N TYR A 32 -1.90 -2.64 9.74
CA TYR A 32 -2.67 -3.88 9.74
C TYR A 32 -1.83 -5.01 9.14
N GLY A 33 -2.21 -6.25 9.42
CA GLY A 33 -1.44 -7.43 9.02
C GLY A 33 -0.29 -7.77 9.98
N GLN A 34 0.19 -9.01 9.93
CA GLN A 34 1.31 -9.45 10.79
C GLN A 34 2.65 -8.86 10.34
N CYS A 35 2.83 -8.66 9.03
CA CYS A 35 4.07 -8.15 8.50
C CYS A 35 4.14 -6.63 8.71
N ARG A 36 4.76 -6.22 9.81
CA ARG A 36 4.88 -4.80 10.18
C ARG A 36 5.85 -4.03 9.30
N ALA A 37 6.85 -4.69 8.70
CA ALA A 37 7.81 -4.06 7.82
C ALA A 37 7.85 -4.79 6.47
N PHE A 38 7.60 -4.07 5.38
CA PHE A 38 7.55 -4.64 4.04
C PHE A 38 7.99 -3.61 2.99
N SER A 39 8.47 -4.12 1.86
CA SER A 39 8.89 -3.29 0.75
C SER A 39 8.75 -4.02 -0.58
N GLY A 40 8.71 -3.27 -1.67
CA GLY A 40 8.73 -3.83 -3.01
C GLY A 40 8.36 -2.81 -4.08
N PRO A 41 8.46 -3.21 -5.36
CA PRO A 41 8.05 -2.35 -6.45
C PRO A 41 6.53 -2.17 -6.47
N ILE A 42 6.11 -0.95 -6.81
CA ILE A 42 4.73 -0.48 -6.70
C ILE A 42 3.92 -0.85 -7.93
N VAL A 43 2.72 -1.37 -7.66
CA VAL A 43 1.61 -1.40 -8.60
C VAL A 43 0.56 -0.39 -8.15
N THR A 44 0.18 0.51 -9.03
CA THR A 44 -0.75 1.62 -8.78
C THR A 44 -2.15 1.27 -9.25
N LEU A 45 -3.14 1.66 -8.46
CA LEU A 45 -4.54 1.53 -8.78
C LEU A 45 -5.31 2.77 -8.28
N LYS A 46 -6.09 3.38 -9.16
CA LYS A 46 -7.05 4.43 -8.78
C LYS A 46 -8.47 3.92 -8.90
N VAL A 47 -9.22 4.01 -7.81
CA VAL A 47 -10.63 3.61 -7.73
C VAL A 47 -11.38 4.59 -6.82
N PHE A 48 -12.71 4.55 -6.87
CA PHE A 48 -13.53 5.29 -5.91
C PHE A 48 -14.68 4.42 -5.44
N GLU A 49 -14.61 3.98 -4.18
CA GLU A 49 -15.65 3.17 -3.53
C GLU A 49 -16.05 1.92 -4.35
N ASP A 50 -15.08 1.32 -5.05
CA ASP A 50 -15.22 0.12 -5.87
C ASP A 50 -13.97 -0.75 -5.73
N ASN A 51 -14.13 -2.07 -5.57
CA ASN A 51 -13.01 -2.98 -5.35
C ASN A 51 -12.89 -4.12 -6.36
N ILE A 52 -13.62 -4.06 -7.48
CA ILE A 52 -13.50 -5.10 -8.51
C ILE A 52 -12.09 -5.11 -9.10
N LEU A 53 -11.53 -3.95 -9.41
CA LEU A 53 -10.17 -3.85 -9.94
C LEU A 53 -9.10 -4.19 -8.88
N VAL A 54 -9.39 -3.92 -7.60
CA VAL A 54 -8.53 -4.34 -6.47
C VAL A 54 -8.41 -5.85 -6.45
N ARG A 55 -9.54 -6.57 -6.47
CA ARG A 55 -9.55 -8.04 -6.50
C ARG A 55 -8.82 -8.58 -7.73
N GLN A 56 -9.09 -8.05 -8.92
CA GLN A 56 -8.45 -8.50 -10.14
C GLN A 56 -6.93 -8.38 -10.11
N LEU A 57 -6.38 -7.30 -9.52
CA LEU A 57 -4.92 -7.17 -9.36
C LEU A 57 -4.37 -8.15 -8.34
N LEU A 58 -5.03 -8.30 -7.19
CA LEU A 58 -4.60 -9.24 -6.14
C LEU A 58 -4.68 -10.71 -6.56
N GLU A 59 -5.53 -11.06 -7.54
CA GLU A 59 -5.58 -12.40 -8.16
C GLU A 59 -4.37 -12.69 -9.07
N THR A 60 -3.55 -11.69 -9.39
CA THR A 60 -2.28 -11.89 -10.10
C THR A 60 -1.13 -12.18 -9.13
N ARG A 61 -0.05 -12.81 -9.62
CA ARG A 61 1.14 -13.07 -8.80
C ARG A 61 1.74 -11.76 -8.30
N GLY A 62 1.91 -11.64 -6.99
CA GLY A 62 2.47 -10.46 -6.35
C GLY A 62 3.96 -10.32 -6.61
N GLU A 63 4.72 -11.41 -6.56
CA GLU A 63 6.17 -11.43 -6.81
C GLU A 63 6.93 -10.41 -5.93
N GLY A 64 6.49 -10.25 -4.68
CA GLY A 64 7.06 -9.27 -3.75
C GLY A 64 6.68 -7.81 -4.04
N ARG A 65 5.76 -7.54 -4.97
CA ARG A 65 5.25 -6.20 -5.25
C ARG A 65 4.33 -5.69 -4.14
N VAL A 66 4.13 -4.37 -4.12
CA VAL A 66 3.18 -3.68 -3.24
C VAL A 66 2.07 -3.07 -4.07
N LEU A 67 0.81 -3.36 -3.73
CA LEU A 67 -0.35 -2.72 -4.36
C LEU A 67 -0.67 -1.41 -3.63
N VAL A 68 -0.57 -0.28 -4.32
CA VAL A 68 -0.91 1.05 -3.79
C VAL A 68 -2.21 1.52 -4.43
N ILE A 69 -3.23 1.68 -3.60
CA ILE A 69 -4.61 1.98 -4.01
C ILE A 69 -4.93 3.42 -3.62
N ASP A 70 -5.10 4.29 -4.61
CA ASP A 70 -5.78 5.57 -4.42
C ASP A 70 -7.29 5.37 -4.44
N GLY A 71 -7.88 5.28 -3.25
CA GLY A 71 -9.33 5.20 -3.03
C GLY A 71 -10.02 6.55 -2.89
N GLY A 72 -9.31 7.65 -3.20
CA GLY A 72 -9.77 9.02 -2.99
C GLY A 72 -9.89 9.42 -1.51
N GLY A 73 -9.28 8.65 -0.59
CA GLY A 73 -9.35 8.91 0.86
C GLY A 73 -10.75 8.72 1.44
N SER A 74 -11.64 7.98 0.78
CA SER A 74 -13.00 7.78 1.28
C SER A 74 -13.01 7.02 2.60
N MET A 75 -13.79 7.55 3.55
CA MET A 75 -14.03 6.99 4.88
C MET A 75 -15.41 6.33 5.00
N ARG A 76 -16.11 6.10 3.87
CA ARG A 76 -17.52 5.64 3.87
C ARG A 76 -17.70 4.15 3.57
N CYS A 77 -16.67 3.50 3.04
CA CYS A 77 -16.68 2.07 2.77
C CYS A 77 -15.26 1.50 2.68
N ALA A 78 -15.14 0.19 2.88
CA ALA A 78 -13.89 -0.54 2.77
C ALA A 78 -13.62 -1.05 1.34
N LEU A 79 -12.39 -0.84 0.88
CA LEU A 79 -11.89 -1.35 -0.40
C LEU A 79 -11.26 -2.75 -0.26
N VAL A 80 -10.63 -3.02 0.89
CA VAL A 80 -9.99 -4.31 1.20
C VAL A 80 -10.66 -4.93 2.43
N GLY A 81 -10.92 -6.23 2.37
CA GLY A 81 -11.42 -7.04 3.49
C GLY A 81 -10.57 -8.30 3.69
N GLY A 82 -10.93 -9.14 4.66
CA GLY A 82 -10.14 -10.29 5.11
C GLY A 82 -9.79 -11.25 3.96
N ASN A 83 -10.80 -11.64 3.17
CA ASN A 83 -10.60 -12.47 1.97
C ASN A 83 -9.59 -11.89 0.97
N LEU A 84 -9.53 -10.56 0.80
CA LEU A 84 -8.58 -9.93 -0.10
C LEU A 84 -7.17 -9.85 0.51
N GLY A 85 -7.06 -9.66 1.83
CA GLY A 85 -5.79 -9.77 2.55
C GLY A 85 -5.18 -11.17 2.44
N GLN A 86 -5.98 -12.21 2.69
CA GLN A 86 -5.55 -13.60 2.56
C GLN A 86 -5.19 -13.95 1.11
N LEU A 87 -5.97 -13.47 0.14
CA LEU A 87 -5.65 -13.66 -1.28
C LEU A 87 -4.28 -13.05 -1.62
N ALA A 88 -4.04 -11.81 -1.19
CA ALA A 88 -2.79 -11.12 -1.46
C ALA A 88 -1.58 -11.86 -0.86
N GLN A 89 -1.70 -12.37 0.37
CA GLN A 89 -0.69 -13.24 0.98
C GLN A 89 -0.45 -14.49 0.12
N ASN A 90 -1.52 -15.20 -0.25
CA ASN A 90 -1.41 -16.44 -1.02
C ASN A 90 -0.80 -16.23 -2.41
N MET A 91 -1.01 -15.05 -2.99
CA MET A 91 -0.45 -14.68 -4.29
C MET A 91 0.96 -14.07 -4.21
N GLY A 92 1.53 -13.95 -3.00
CA GLY A 92 2.91 -13.50 -2.79
C GLY A 92 3.11 -11.99 -2.94
N TRP A 93 2.10 -11.18 -2.62
CA TRP A 93 2.26 -9.73 -2.49
C TRP A 93 3.01 -9.39 -1.21
N ALA A 94 3.93 -8.43 -1.26
CA ALA A 94 4.63 -7.95 -0.06
C ALA A 94 3.70 -7.12 0.83
N GLY A 95 2.78 -6.36 0.21
CA GLY A 95 1.80 -5.59 0.96
C GLY A 95 0.77 -4.84 0.12
N ILE A 96 -0.14 -4.19 0.84
CA ILE A 96 -1.20 -3.34 0.29
C ILE A 96 -1.24 -2.01 1.04
N VAL A 97 -1.22 -0.90 0.31
CA VAL A 97 -1.42 0.45 0.86
C VAL A 97 -2.71 1.02 0.29
N VAL A 98 -3.60 1.49 1.17
CA VAL A 98 -4.95 1.95 0.81
C VAL A 98 -5.15 3.39 1.27
N ASN A 99 -5.23 4.33 0.33
CA ASN A 99 -5.76 5.66 0.58
C ASN A 99 -7.29 5.59 0.69
N GLY A 100 -7.76 5.04 1.80
CA GLY A 100 -9.18 4.75 2.09
C GLY A 100 -9.30 3.77 3.26
N CYS A 101 -10.49 3.20 3.43
CA CYS A 101 -10.76 2.25 4.50
C CYS A 101 -10.59 0.77 4.09
N ILE A 102 -10.38 -0.07 5.10
CA ILE A 102 -10.42 -1.54 5.02
C ILE A 102 -11.46 -2.10 6.00
N ARG A 103 -11.65 -3.41 6.04
CA ARG A 103 -12.52 -4.10 7.01
C ARG A 103 -12.02 -5.50 7.31
N ASP A 104 -12.73 -6.19 8.21
CA ASP A 104 -12.38 -7.53 8.67
C ASP A 104 -10.94 -7.55 9.23
N VAL A 105 -10.64 -6.54 10.06
CA VAL A 105 -9.30 -6.22 10.56
C VAL A 105 -8.65 -7.41 11.27
N ASP A 106 -9.42 -8.17 12.05
CA ASP A 106 -8.90 -9.34 12.77
C ASP A 106 -8.42 -10.43 11.81
N GLU A 107 -9.13 -10.65 10.70
CA GLU A 107 -8.71 -11.59 9.64
C GLU A 107 -7.44 -11.10 8.96
N ILE A 108 -7.38 -9.80 8.61
CA ILE A 108 -6.19 -9.20 7.99
C ILE A 108 -4.99 -9.30 8.94
N ASN A 109 -5.18 -9.05 10.23
CA ASN A 109 -4.12 -9.15 11.25
C ASN A 109 -3.67 -10.59 11.53
N GLY A 110 -4.42 -11.59 11.04
CA GLY A 110 -3.97 -12.99 11.02
C GLY A 110 -3.12 -13.35 9.79
N CYS A 111 -3.07 -12.48 8.78
CA CYS A 111 -2.33 -12.73 7.54
C CYS A 111 -0.86 -12.26 7.64
N ASP A 112 0.05 -13.05 7.07
CA ASP A 112 1.48 -12.71 6.93
C ASP A 112 1.71 -11.79 5.71
N ILE A 113 1.12 -10.60 5.78
CA ILE A 113 1.22 -9.56 4.74
C ILE A 113 1.23 -8.18 5.40
N GLY A 114 1.89 -7.21 4.76
CA GLY A 114 1.85 -5.82 5.20
C GLY A 114 0.63 -5.08 4.68
N VAL A 115 -0.14 -4.45 5.57
CA VAL A 115 -1.27 -3.60 5.16
C VAL A 115 -1.17 -2.23 5.82
N ARG A 116 -1.44 -1.19 5.04
CA ARG A 116 -1.56 0.20 5.49
C ARG A 116 -2.86 0.78 4.96
N ALA A 117 -3.65 1.41 5.82
CA ALA A 117 -4.91 2.04 5.43
C ALA A 117 -5.24 3.22 6.34
N LEU A 118 -6.12 4.12 5.92
CA LEU A 118 -6.50 5.29 6.74
C LEU A 118 -7.29 4.88 8.00
N ALA A 119 -8.23 3.94 7.85
CA ALA A 119 -9.03 3.39 8.95
C ALA A 119 -9.71 2.08 8.56
N SER A 120 -10.46 1.53 9.51
CA SER A 120 -11.43 0.46 9.26
C SER A 120 -12.85 1.01 9.10
N HIS A 121 -13.65 0.39 8.24
CA HIS A 121 -15.05 0.74 8.06
C HIS A 121 -15.87 -0.50 7.65
N PRO A 122 -16.99 -0.84 8.32
CA PRO A 122 -17.67 -2.13 8.12
C PRO A 122 -18.37 -2.27 6.75
N VAL A 123 -18.84 -1.18 6.15
CA VAL A 123 -19.57 -1.18 4.88
C VAL A 123 -18.66 -1.59 3.72
N LYS A 124 -19.11 -2.54 2.88
CA LYS A 124 -18.43 -2.94 1.64
C LYS A 124 -18.50 -1.85 0.57
N SER A 125 -17.47 -1.77 -0.27
CA SER A 125 -17.50 -0.97 -1.50
C SER A 125 -18.52 -1.49 -2.53
N SER A 126 -18.78 -0.67 -3.54
CA SER A 126 -19.55 -1.07 -4.73
C SER A 126 -18.76 -2.05 -5.61
N LYS A 127 -19.45 -2.60 -6.63
CA LYS A 127 -18.94 -3.66 -7.52
C LYS A 127 -19.27 -3.39 -8.98
N LYS A 128 -18.98 -2.18 -9.45
CA LYS A 128 -19.22 -1.69 -10.81
C LYS A 128 -18.02 -1.90 -11.74
N GLY A 129 -16.81 -2.08 -11.22
CA GLY A 129 -15.62 -2.28 -12.04
C GLY A 129 -15.00 -0.99 -12.57
N ILE A 130 -15.25 0.14 -11.90
CA ILE A 130 -14.79 1.46 -12.34
C ILE A 130 -13.45 1.80 -11.66
N GLY A 131 -12.49 2.23 -12.47
CA GLY A 131 -11.19 2.71 -12.03
C GLY A 131 -10.12 2.59 -13.11
N GLU A 132 -8.89 2.94 -12.77
CA GLU A 132 -7.75 3.00 -13.67
C GLU A 132 -6.55 2.28 -13.04
N LYS A 133 -5.96 1.33 -13.76
CA LYS A 133 -4.78 0.57 -13.32
C LYS A 133 -3.53 1.18 -13.94
N HIS A 134 -2.39 1.09 -13.23
CA HIS A 134 -1.06 1.45 -13.75
C HIS A 134 -0.96 2.92 -14.19
N ILE A 135 -1.66 3.82 -13.49
CA ILE A 135 -1.58 5.26 -13.71
C ILE A 135 -0.89 5.95 -12.53
N PRO A 136 -0.21 7.08 -12.75
CA PRO A 136 0.28 7.90 -11.64
C PRO A 136 -0.87 8.33 -10.72
N ILE A 137 -0.68 8.16 -9.41
CA ILE A 137 -1.65 8.53 -8.38
C ILE A 137 -1.05 9.57 -7.44
N ASN A 138 -1.90 10.37 -6.80
CA ASN A 138 -1.48 11.36 -5.81
C ASN A 138 -2.17 11.06 -4.48
N ILE A 139 -1.38 10.70 -3.48
CA ILE A 139 -1.86 10.42 -2.13
C ILE A 139 -1.32 11.50 -1.22
N ALA A 140 -2.24 12.32 -0.69
CA ALA A 140 -1.93 13.38 0.29
C ALA A 140 -0.77 14.31 -0.11
N GLY A 141 -0.67 14.65 -1.41
CA GLY A 141 0.36 15.53 -1.95
C GLY A 141 1.57 14.81 -2.53
N THR A 142 1.73 13.50 -2.29
CA THR A 142 2.84 12.72 -2.84
C THR A 142 2.41 12.01 -4.13
N LEU A 143 3.11 12.33 -5.21
CA LEU A 143 2.97 11.63 -6.49
C LEU A 143 3.68 10.27 -6.43
N ILE A 144 2.97 9.23 -6.83
CA ILE A 144 3.43 7.84 -6.85
C ILE A 144 3.20 7.29 -8.25
N ARG A 145 4.21 6.61 -8.80
CA ARG A 145 4.16 6.00 -10.13
C ARG A 145 4.37 4.49 -10.05
N GLU A 146 3.85 3.80 -11.06
CA GLU A 146 4.15 2.38 -11.28
C GLU A 146 5.67 2.16 -11.36
N GLY A 147 6.17 1.08 -10.73
CA GLY A 147 7.57 0.68 -10.79
C GLY A 147 8.50 1.44 -9.83
N GLU A 148 8.03 2.52 -9.19
CA GLU A 148 8.70 3.09 -8.02
C GLU A 148 8.70 2.08 -6.87
N TRP A 149 9.51 2.31 -5.84
CA TRP A 149 9.67 1.40 -4.71
C TRP A 149 8.97 1.94 -3.47
N LEU A 150 8.29 1.06 -2.75
CA LEU A 150 7.69 1.36 -1.46
C LEU A 150 8.47 0.67 -0.35
N TYR A 151 8.68 1.39 0.74
CA TYR A 151 9.22 0.87 1.98
C TYR A 151 8.30 1.30 3.12
N ALA A 152 7.85 0.36 3.94
CA ALA A 152 6.97 0.67 5.07
C ALA A 152 7.39 -0.11 6.30
N ASP A 153 7.39 0.55 7.44
CA ASP A 153 7.54 -0.06 8.75
C ASP A 153 6.59 0.61 9.77
N SER A 154 6.92 0.55 11.06
CA SER A 154 6.09 1.16 12.09
C SER A 154 6.24 2.68 12.20
N ASP A 155 7.31 3.25 11.66
CA ASP A 155 7.58 4.70 11.72
C ASP A 155 6.91 5.43 10.54
N GLY A 156 6.91 4.83 9.36
CA GLY A 156 6.31 5.48 8.20
C GLY A 156 6.31 4.67 6.92
N ILE A 157 6.01 5.39 5.83
CA ILE A 157 6.02 4.87 4.46
C ILE A 157 6.87 5.80 3.60
N LEU A 158 7.84 5.22 2.90
CA LEU A 158 8.69 5.89 1.93
C LEU A 158 8.34 5.43 0.51
N ILE A 159 8.46 6.36 -0.43
CA ILE A 159 8.38 6.13 -1.86
C ILE A 159 9.71 6.56 -2.47
N SER A 160 10.37 5.66 -3.18
CA SER A 160 11.65 5.91 -3.85
C SER A 160 11.51 5.74 -5.36
N THR A 161 12.15 6.58 -6.16
CA THR A 161 12.16 6.44 -7.63
C THR A 161 12.87 5.17 -8.11
N SER A 162 13.75 4.60 -7.28
CA SER A 162 14.46 3.35 -7.53
C SER A 162 14.58 2.50 -6.25
N GLU A 163 15.03 1.25 -6.40
CA GLU A 163 15.39 0.42 -5.26
C GLU A 163 16.52 1.09 -4.45
N LEU A 164 16.33 1.22 -3.14
CA LEU A 164 17.35 1.66 -2.19
C LEU A 164 18.26 0.48 -1.83
N SER A 165 19.56 0.77 -1.71
CA SER A 165 20.51 -0.15 -1.08
C SER A 165 20.40 0.01 0.44
N LEU A 166 19.71 -0.92 1.09
CA LEU A 166 19.48 -0.98 2.53
C LEU A 166 20.38 -2.02 3.20
#